data_AF-A0A142X1D7-F1
#
_entry.id   AF-A0A142X1D7-F1
#
_cell.length_a   1.000
_cell.length_b   1.000
_cell.length_c   1.000
_cell.angle_alpha   90.00
_cell.angle_beta   90.00
_cell.angle_gamma   90.00
#
_symmetry.space_group_name_H-M   'P 1'
#
loop_
_entity.id
_entity.type
_entity.pdbx_description
1 polymer ?
#
loop_
_entity_poly.entity_id
_entity_poly.type
_entity_poly.pdbx_seq_one_letter_code
_entity_poly.pdbx_strand_id
1 'polypeptide(L)'
;MRPFFPLCLWLLVALLPGCEPVNRKPVWTEARIDRLLDRTDSFELCDGVFCALADVWGNRIDAANEPEPSRTVTLVWHSAGLIENGGFKYLFEGNFNGDPGYRITAAAYERIVAPNAAAAFQEAFALFPNGQLPLDVDERLRIYESLPEATRDAVDHRFFDALEEVKRQMAVYVRANKADLKRTLMTLTK
;
A
#
# COMPACT_ATOMS: atom_id res chain seq x y z
N MET A 1 0.85 -11.43 20.39
CA MET A 1 1.18 -11.13 18.99
C MET A 1 0.34 -12.05 18.12
N ARG A 2 -0.71 -11.52 17.47
CA ARG A 2 -1.45 -12.26 16.44
C ARG A 2 -0.70 -12.05 15.12
N PRO A 3 -0.49 -13.08 14.29
CA PRO A 3 0.07 -12.87 12.97
C PRO A 3 -0.92 -12.04 12.15
N PHE A 4 -0.49 -10.86 11.76
CA PHE A 4 -1.23 -9.94 10.91
C PHE A 4 -1.01 -10.39 9.47
N PHE A 5 -2.04 -10.87 8.79
CA PHE A 5 -2.02 -11.22 7.37
C PHE A 5 -2.90 -10.20 6.62
N PRO A 6 -2.35 -9.08 6.10
CA PRO A 6 -3.05 -8.25 5.15
C PRO A 6 -2.36 -8.36 3.79
N LEU A 7 -2.38 -9.55 3.22
CA LEU A 7 -2.39 -9.72 1.78
C LEU A 7 -3.78 -10.23 1.48
N CYS A 8 -4.46 -9.60 0.53
CA CYS A 8 -5.60 -10.20 -0.17
C CYS A 8 -5.41 -11.72 -0.19
N LEU A 9 -6.24 -12.42 0.57
CA LEU A 9 -6.21 -13.88 0.74
C LEU A 9 -6.30 -14.64 -0.61
N TRP A 10 -6.51 -13.90 -1.69
CA TRP A 10 -6.48 -14.32 -3.09
C TRP A 10 -5.10 -14.77 -3.60
N LEU A 11 -3.97 -14.28 -3.05
CA LEU A 11 -2.64 -14.62 -3.59
C LEU A 11 -1.96 -15.81 -2.89
N LEU A 12 -2.35 -16.19 -1.66
CA LEU A 12 -1.71 -17.29 -0.92
C LEU A 12 -2.55 -18.58 -0.80
N VAL A 13 -3.87 -18.55 -1.08
CA VAL A 13 -4.76 -19.73 -0.90
C VAL A 13 -4.67 -20.75 -2.04
N ALA A 14 -3.96 -20.45 -3.14
CA ALA A 14 -3.91 -21.32 -4.32
C ALA A 14 -3.09 -22.62 -4.16
N LEU A 15 -2.51 -22.91 -2.98
CA LEU A 15 -1.57 -24.04 -2.78
C LEU A 15 -2.04 -25.13 -1.80
N LEU A 16 -3.26 -25.06 -1.26
CA LEU A 16 -3.81 -26.12 -0.40
C LEU A 16 -4.78 -27.02 -1.17
N PRO A 17 -4.48 -28.32 -1.35
CA PRO A 17 -5.39 -29.26 -2.02
C PRO A 17 -6.63 -29.51 -1.16
N GLY A 18 -7.82 -29.18 -1.67
CA GLY A 18 -9.11 -29.48 -1.05
C GLY A 18 -9.99 -28.28 -0.67
N CYS A 19 -9.50 -27.05 -0.81
CA CYS A 19 -10.36 -25.86 -0.78
C CYS A 19 -10.82 -25.55 -2.20
N GLU A 20 -12.09 -25.83 -2.52
CA GLU A 20 -12.70 -25.20 -3.70
C GLU A 20 -12.62 -23.68 -3.53
N PRO A 21 -12.05 -22.94 -4.50
CA PRO A 21 -12.05 -21.50 -4.41
C PRO A 21 -13.52 -21.05 -4.45
N VAL A 22 -13.98 -20.37 -3.39
CA VAL A 22 -15.23 -19.62 -3.40
C VAL A 22 -15.02 -18.43 -4.34
N ASN A 23 -14.97 -18.73 -5.64
CA ASN A 23 -14.57 -17.83 -6.71
C ASN A 23 -15.78 -17.03 -7.19
N ARG A 24 -16.37 -16.24 -6.29
CA ARG A 24 -17.30 -15.19 -6.68
C ARG A 24 -16.71 -13.87 -6.24
N LYS A 25 -16.20 -13.12 -7.21
CA LYS A 25 -15.87 -11.71 -6.99
C LYS A 25 -17.07 -11.03 -6.31
N PRO A 26 -16.84 -10.20 -5.29
CA PRO A 26 -17.92 -9.49 -4.64
C PRO A 26 -18.75 -8.73 -5.66
N VAL A 27 -20.07 -8.91 -5.64
CA VAL A 27 -20.97 -8.02 -6.39
C VAL A 27 -20.94 -6.67 -5.68
N TRP A 28 -20.45 -5.66 -6.40
CA TRP A 28 -20.41 -4.29 -5.93
C TRP A 28 -21.72 -3.60 -6.29
N THR A 29 -22.36 -2.99 -5.28
CA THR A 29 -23.57 -2.18 -5.44
C THR A 29 -23.30 -0.80 -4.83
N GLU A 30 -24.04 0.21 -5.27
CA GLU A 30 -23.90 1.56 -4.70
C GLU A 30 -24.10 1.56 -3.18
N ALA A 31 -25.15 0.89 -2.67
CA ALA A 31 -25.39 0.79 -1.24
C ALA A 31 -24.25 0.10 -0.47
N ARG A 32 -23.51 -0.81 -1.11
CA ARG A 32 -22.33 -1.44 -0.51
C ARG A 32 -21.14 -0.48 -0.48
N ILE A 33 -20.93 0.29 -1.56
CA ILE A 33 -19.88 1.31 -1.63
C ILE A 33 -20.13 2.40 -0.58
N ASP A 34 -21.37 2.85 -0.42
CA ASP A 34 -21.72 3.83 0.61
C ASP A 34 -21.44 3.30 2.02
N ARG A 35 -21.88 2.08 2.33
CA ARG A 35 -21.56 1.43 3.62
C ARG A 35 -20.07 1.29 3.87
N LEU A 36 -19.28 1.00 2.84
CA LEU A 36 -17.83 0.93 2.95
C LEU A 36 -17.23 2.29 3.31
N LEU A 37 -17.63 3.35 2.59
CA LEU A 37 -17.12 4.70 2.80
C LEU A 37 -17.60 5.36 4.09
N ASP A 38 -18.67 4.85 4.70
CA ASP A 38 -19.22 5.29 5.99
C ASP A 38 -18.66 4.52 7.20
N ARG A 39 -17.68 3.62 7.01
CA ARG A 39 -17.05 2.91 8.12
C ARG A 39 -16.34 3.88 9.09
N THR A 40 -16.61 3.68 10.37
CA THR A 40 -16.02 4.47 11.46
C THR A 40 -14.65 3.95 11.85
N ASP A 41 -14.44 2.64 11.81
CA ASP A 41 -13.15 2.03 12.06
C ASP A 41 -12.16 2.38 10.95
N SER A 42 -11.00 2.93 11.32
CA SER A 42 -10.01 3.42 10.36
C SER A 42 -9.38 2.27 9.57
N PHE A 43 -9.13 1.12 10.21
CA PHE A 43 -8.55 -0.03 9.52
C PHE A 43 -9.55 -0.61 8.52
N GLU A 44 -10.77 -0.91 8.96
CA GLU A 44 -11.79 -1.49 8.08
C GLU A 44 -12.16 -0.54 6.92
N LEU A 45 -12.11 0.77 7.14
CA LEU A 45 -12.31 1.76 6.08
C LEU A 45 -11.16 1.70 5.06
N CYS A 46 -9.91 1.86 5.50
CA CYS A 46 -8.75 1.90 4.62
C CYS A 46 -8.56 0.59 3.86
N ASP A 47 -8.62 -0.54 4.56
CA ASP A 47 -8.47 -1.87 3.97
C ASP A 47 -9.58 -2.18 2.96
N GLY A 48 -10.83 -1.87 3.31
CA GLY A 48 -11.96 -2.11 2.44
C GLY A 48 -11.92 -1.24 1.18
N VAL A 49 -11.52 0.04 1.29
CA VAL A 49 -11.36 0.93 0.13
C VAL A 49 -10.20 0.46 -0.74
N PHE A 50 -9.06 0.09 -0.16
CA PHE A 50 -7.94 -0.49 -0.90
C PHE A 50 -8.35 -1.75 -1.67
N CYS A 51 -9.02 -2.71 -1.01
CA CYS A 51 -9.48 -3.93 -1.66
C CYS A 51 -10.47 -3.64 -2.81
N ALA A 52 -11.37 -2.66 -2.63
CA ALA A 52 -12.30 -2.25 -3.68
C ALA A 52 -11.57 -1.59 -4.86
N LEU A 53 -10.55 -0.76 -4.61
CA LEU A 53 -9.70 -0.20 -5.67
C LEU A 53 -8.89 -1.29 -6.38
N ALA A 54 -8.40 -2.30 -5.67
CA ALA A 54 -7.71 -3.43 -6.28
C ALA A 54 -8.63 -4.17 -7.28
N ASP A 55 -9.93 -4.30 -6.99
CA ASP A 55 -10.91 -4.82 -7.95
C ASP A 55 -11.07 -3.92 -9.19
N VAL A 56 -11.03 -2.59 -9.04
CA VAL A 56 -11.10 -1.62 -10.16
C VAL A 56 -9.89 -1.77 -11.07
N TRP A 57 -8.70 -1.87 -10.48
CA TRP A 57 -7.41 -1.84 -11.19
C TRP A 57 -6.86 -3.23 -11.50
N GLY A 58 -7.65 -4.29 -11.30
CA GLY A 58 -7.27 -5.65 -11.65
C GLY A 58 -6.10 -6.21 -10.83
N ASN A 59 -6.03 -5.87 -9.55
CA ASN A 59 -4.96 -6.25 -8.61
C ASN A 59 -3.55 -5.81 -9.06
N ARG A 60 -3.45 -4.64 -9.69
CA ARG A 60 -2.18 -4.02 -10.10
C ARG A 60 -2.03 -2.65 -9.46
N ILE A 61 -0.79 -2.30 -9.11
CA ILE A 61 -0.43 -0.95 -8.69
C ILE A 61 0.00 -0.17 -9.92
N ASP A 62 -0.78 0.84 -10.29
CA ASP A 62 -0.54 1.66 -11.48
C ASP A 62 -0.45 3.15 -11.12
N ALA A 63 0.71 3.54 -10.60
CA ALA A 63 0.99 4.92 -10.23
C ALA A 63 0.95 5.88 -11.43
N ALA A 64 1.15 5.38 -12.66
CA ALA A 64 1.10 6.19 -13.86
C ALA A 64 -0.33 6.64 -14.21
N ASN A 65 -1.29 5.72 -14.15
CA ASN A 65 -2.63 5.93 -14.71
C ASN A 65 -3.72 6.13 -13.66
N GLU A 66 -3.51 5.71 -12.41
CA GLU A 66 -4.52 5.81 -11.37
C GLU A 66 -4.75 7.29 -10.94
N PRO A 67 -6.01 7.77 -10.86
CA PRO A 67 -6.33 9.12 -10.38
C PRO A 67 -5.85 9.36 -8.95
N GLU A 68 -5.50 10.60 -8.61
CA GLU A 68 -4.78 10.91 -7.37
C GLU A 68 -5.42 10.36 -6.07
N PRO A 69 -6.73 10.52 -5.80
CA PRO A 69 -7.30 10.02 -4.55
C PRO A 69 -7.20 8.50 -4.42
N SER A 70 -7.48 7.76 -5.48
CA SER A 70 -7.36 6.32 -5.47
C SER A 70 -5.89 5.89 -5.45
N ARG A 71 -5.04 6.52 -6.25
CA ARG A 71 -3.59 6.25 -6.30
C ARG A 71 -2.93 6.43 -4.94
N THR A 72 -3.29 7.49 -4.23
CA THR A 72 -2.74 7.77 -2.89
C THR A 72 -3.11 6.66 -1.91
N VAL A 73 -4.37 6.22 -1.91
CA VAL A 73 -4.86 5.10 -1.09
C VAL A 73 -4.14 3.80 -1.47
N THR A 74 -4.08 3.49 -2.77
CA THR A 74 -3.45 2.29 -3.31
C THR A 74 -1.97 2.20 -2.97
N LEU A 75 -1.22 3.28 -3.21
CA LEU A 75 0.22 3.34 -2.93
C LEU A 75 0.50 3.23 -1.43
N VAL A 76 -0.14 4.06 -0.59
CA VAL A 76 0.10 4.05 0.87
C VAL A 76 -0.22 2.69 1.48
N TRP A 77 -1.39 2.12 1.19
CA TRP A 77 -1.80 0.88 1.85
C TRP A 77 -0.97 -0.31 1.37
N HIS A 78 -0.70 -0.37 0.06
CA HIS A 78 0.09 -1.47 -0.49
C HIS A 78 1.55 -1.43 -0.03
N SER A 79 2.21 -0.27 -0.09
CA SER A 79 3.59 -0.16 0.38
C SER A 79 3.70 -0.36 1.89
N ALA A 80 2.74 0.14 2.69
CA ALA A 80 2.71 -0.12 4.12
C ALA A 80 2.60 -1.62 4.42
N GLY A 81 1.74 -2.34 3.69
CA GLY A 81 1.61 -3.79 3.84
C GLY A 81 2.88 -4.57 3.45
N LEU A 82 3.59 -4.16 2.41
CA LEU A 82 4.88 -4.76 2.05
C LEU A 82 5.93 -4.53 3.16
N ILE A 83 6.04 -3.30 3.64
CA ILE A 83 7.01 -2.93 4.67
C ILE A 83 6.68 -3.62 5.99
N GLU A 84 5.41 -3.65 6.42
CA GLU A 84 4.98 -4.34 7.64
C GLU A 84 5.30 -5.84 7.64
N ASN A 85 5.28 -6.49 6.46
CA ASN A 85 5.56 -7.92 6.33
C ASN A 85 7.06 -8.27 6.32
N GLY A 86 7.96 -7.38 5.87
CA GLY A 86 9.37 -7.73 5.69
C GLY A 86 10.34 -6.56 5.55
N GLY A 87 9.97 -5.39 6.08
CA GLY A 87 10.75 -4.17 6.02
C GLY A 87 10.80 -3.53 4.63
N PHE A 88 11.58 -2.47 4.49
CA PHE A 88 11.80 -1.79 3.22
C PHE A 88 12.41 -2.70 2.16
N LYS A 89 13.10 -3.79 2.56
CA LYS A 89 13.54 -4.83 1.65
C LYS A 89 12.41 -5.33 0.76
N TYR A 90 11.27 -5.70 1.34
CA TYR A 90 10.13 -6.27 0.62
C TYR A 90 9.52 -5.27 -0.35
N LEU A 91 9.54 -3.96 -0.03
CA LEU A 91 9.20 -2.92 -0.99
C LEU A 91 10.18 -2.93 -2.16
N PHE A 92 11.49 -2.99 -1.90
CA PHE A 92 12.54 -2.91 -2.92
C PHE A 92 12.68 -4.16 -3.81
N GLU A 93 12.00 -5.26 -3.48
CA GLU A 93 11.91 -6.45 -4.34
C GLU A 93 10.93 -6.27 -5.52
N GLY A 94 10.02 -5.29 -5.43
CA GLY A 94 9.00 -5.02 -6.44
C GLY A 94 9.32 -3.86 -7.38
N ASN A 95 8.39 -3.53 -8.26
CA ASN A 95 8.33 -2.24 -8.95
C ASN A 95 6.85 -1.85 -9.12
N PHE A 96 6.53 -0.58 -8.95
CA PHE A 96 5.21 -0.06 -9.28
C PHE A 96 5.22 0.57 -10.66
N ASN A 97 4.21 0.28 -11.48
CA ASN A 97 4.12 0.88 -12.80
C ASN A 97 4.02 2.40 -12.67
N GLY A 98 4.91 3.13 -13.35
CA GLY A 98 4.99 4.59 -13.22
C GLY A 98 5.72 5.12 -11.98
N ASP A 99 6.18 4.25 -11.06
CA ASP A 99 6.92 4.66 -9.87
C ASP A 99 8.00 3.64 -9.43
N PRO A 100 8.93 3.23 -10.32
CA PRO A 100 9.95 2.22 -10.00
C PRO A 100 10.95 2.67 -8.91
N GLY A 101 11.05 3.98 -8.65
CA GLY A 101 11.87 4.56 -7.59
C GLY A 101 11.11 4.95 -6.33
N TYR A 102 9.82 4.60 -6.22
CA TYR A 102 8.95 4.86 -5.07
C TYR A 102 8.80 6.34 -4.68
N ARG A 103 9.06 7.28 -5.60
CA ARG A 103 8.96 8.72 -5.34
C ARG A 103 7.51 9.18 -5.24
N ILE A 104 6.63 8.67 -6.11
CA ILE A 104 5.20 8.96 -6.03
C ILE A 104 4.60 8.33 -4.77
N THR A 105 5.08 7.13 -4.41
CA THR A 105 4.72 6.41 -3.20
C THR A 105 5.11 7.19 -1.95
N ALA A 106 6.36 7.66 -1.85
CA ALA A 106 6.81 8.49 -0.73
C ALA A 106 5.99 9.79 -0.61
N ALA A 107 5.74 10.48 -1.74
CA ALA A 107 4.90 11.68 -1.77
C ALA A 107 3.44 11.40 -1.38
N ALA A 108 2.95 10.16 -1.49
CA ALA A 108 1.62 9.79 -1.03
C ALA A 108 1.51 9.84 0.51
N TYR A 109 2.57 9.49 1.24
CA TYR A 109 2.62 9.62 2.70
C TYR A 109 2.60 11.09 3.16
N GLU A 110 3.27 11.98 2.42
CA GLU A 110 3.18 13.42 2.64
C GLU A 110 1.75 13.94 2.41
N ARG A 111 1.09 13.48 1.34
CA ARG A 111 -0.26 13.89 0.98
C ARG A 111 -1.32 13.48 2.01
N ILE A 112 -1.17 12.32 2.65
CA ILE A 112 -2.04 11.94 3.76
C ILE A 112 -1.66 12.64 5.07
N VAL A 113 -0.57 13.42 5.10
CA VAL A 113 -0.05 14.10 6.30
C VAL A 113 0.43 13.08 7.36
N ALA A 114 1.21 12.08 6.92
CA ALA A 114 1.90 11.11 7.79
C ALA A 114 3.41 11.39 7.83
N PRO A 115 3.86 12.45 8.53
CA PRO A 115 5.25 12.92 8.49
C PRO A 115 6.27 11.88 8.98
N ASN A 116 5.95 11.03 9.95
CA ASN A 116 6.94 10.06 10.45
C ASN A 116 7.19 8.95 9.42
N ALA A 117 6.13 8.47 8.77
CA ALA A 117 6.25 7.51 7.68
C ALA A 117 6.96 8.12 6.46
N ALA A 118 6.66 9.37 6.10
CA ALA A 118 7.36 10.08 5.05
C ALA A 118 8.87 10.23 5.35
N ALA A 119 9.22 10.56 6.59
CA ALA A 119 10.62 10.64 7.04
C ALA A 119 11.33 9.29 6.93
N ALA A 120 10.69 8.19 7.33
CA ALA A 120 11.25 6.84 7.19
C ALA A 120 11.54 6.48 5.72
N PHE A 121 10.67 6.88 4.78
CA PHE A 121 10.94 6.74 3.34
C PHE A 121 12.19 7.53 2.90
N GLN A 122 12.33 8.78 3.35
CA GLN A 122 13.51 9.59 3.00
C GLN A 122 14.81 8.98 3.57
N GLU A 123 14.75 8.44 4.78
CA GLU A 123 15.89 7.74 5.39
C GLU A 123 16.22 6.45 4.64
N ALA A 124 15.21 5.67 4.24
CA ALA A 124 15.40 4.48 3.40
C ALA A 124 16.05 4.83 2.06
N PHE A 125 15.64 5.93 1.45
CA PHE A 125 16.21 6.41 0.19
C PHE A 125 17.66 6.86 0.38
N ALA A 126 17.98 7.53 1.48
CA ALA A 126 19.33 8.00 1.80
C ALA A 126 20.36 6.87 1.96
N LEU A 127 19.92 5.62 2.12
CA LEU A 127 20.78 4.43 2.12
C LEU A 127 21.34 4.09 0.73
N PHE A 128 20.77 4.64 -0.34
CA PHE A 128 21.23 4.45 -1.71
C PHE A 128 22.16 5.59 -2.15
N PRO A 129 23.06 5.36 -3.12
CA PRO A 129 23.90 6.41 -3.68
C PRO A 129 23.08 7.62 -4.15
N ASN A 130 23.45 8.81 -3.68
CA ASN A 130 22.75 10.07 -3.95
C ASN A 130 21.26 10.08 -3.58
N GLY A 131 20.82 9.18 -2.69
CA GLY A 131 19.43 9.05 -2.32
C GLY A 131 18.54 8.48 -3.44
N GLN A 132 19.12 7.85 -4.46
CA GLN A 132 18.41 7.36 -5.65
C GLN A 132 18.47 5.85 -5.74
N LEU A 133 17.29 5.23 -5.84
CA LEU A 133 17.17 3.80 -6.01
C LEU A 133 17.48 3.44 -7.47
N PRO A 134 18.34 2.44 -7.71
CA PRO A 134 18.48 1.85 -9.03
C PRO A 134 17.13 1.33 -9.56
N LEU A 135 16.91 1.46 -10.87
CA LEU A 135 15.71 0.95 -11.53
C LEU A 135 15.73 -0.57 -11.71
N ASP A 136 16.94 -1.14 -11.80
CA ASP A 136 17.15 -2.57 -11.81
C ASP A 136 17.00 -3.14 -10.39
N VAL A 137 16.10 -4.13 -10.25
CA VAL A 137 15.73 -4.70 -8.94
C VAL A 137 16.92 -5.39 -8.30
N ASP A 138 17.67 -6.17 -9.07
CA ASP A 138 18.79 -6.97 -8.56
C ASP A 138 19.93 -6.06 -8.08
N GLU A 139 20.23 -4.99 -8.82
CA GLU A 139 21.17 -3.97 -8.39
C GLU A 139 20.71 -3.25 -7.11
N ARG A 140 19.45 -2.84 -7.04
CA ARG A 140 18.89 -2.19 -5.86
C ARG A 140 18.98 -3.08 -4.62
N LEU A 141 18.61 -4.35 -4.73
CA LEU A 141 18.69 -5.31 -3.63
C LEU A 141 20.14 -5.57 -3.23
N ARG A 142 21.05 -5.77 -4.19
CA ARG A 142 22.48 -5.94 -3.92
C ARG A 142 23.07 -4.77 -3.14
N ILE A 143 22.71 -3.53 -3.48
CA ILE A 143 23.15 -2.34 -2.73
C ILE A 143 22.56 -2.38 -1.32
N TYR A 144 21.25 -2.56 -1.20
CA TYR A 144 20.56 -2.52 0.08
C TYR A 144 21.05 -3.63 1.03
N GLU A 145 21.19 -4.86 0.57
CA GLU A 145 21.64 -6.01 1.35
C GLU A 145 23.12 -5.95 1.72
N SER A 146 23.94 -5.15 1.01
CA SER A 146 25.34 -4.92 1.39
C SER A 146 25.50 -4.05 2.64
N LEU A 147 24.43 -3.37 3.06
CA LEU A 147 24.42 -2.52 4.25
C LEU A 147 24.34 -3.38 5.53
N PRO A 148 24.92 -2.90 6.65
CA PRO A 148 24.76 -3.55 7.94
C PRO A 148 23.27 -3.74 8.29
N GLU A 149 22.92 -4.92 8.80
CA GLU A 149 21.55 -5.25 9.19
C GLU A 149 20.95 -4.23 10.16
N ALA A 150 21.72 -3.82 11.18
CA ALA A 150 21.29 -2.79 12.13
C ALA A 150 20.96 -1.44 11.47
N THR A 151 21.57 -1.11 10.33
CA THR A 151 21.23 0.11 9.57
C THR A 151 19.88 -0.03 8.87
N ARG A 152 19.59 -1.21 8.31
CA ARG A 152 18.31 -1.51 7.66
C ARG A 152 17.17 -1.57 8.68
N ASP A 153 17.38 -2.32 9.77
CA ASP A 153 16.42 -2.49 10.86
C ASP A 153 16.03 -1.16 11.52
N ALA A 154 16.98 -0.24 11.66
CA ALA A 154 16.72 1.07 12.24
C ALA A 154 15.69 1.88 11.42
N VAL A 155 15.72 1.77 10.09
CA VAL A 155 14.77 2.46 9.21
C VAL A 155 13.43 1.72 9.19
N ASP A 156 13.45 0.40 9.20
CA ASP A 156 12.24 -0.42 9.29
C ASP A 156 11.46 -0.13 10.58
N HIS A 157 12.16 -0.11 11.73
CA HIS A 157 11.56 0.21 13.02
C HIS A 157 10.91 1.61 13.06
N ARG A 158 11.55 2.62 12.46
CA ARG A 158 10.96 3.96 12.36
C ARG A 158 9.65 3.95 11.58
N PHE A 159 9.56 3.15 10.52
CA PHE A 159 8.32 3.00 9.78
C PHE A 159 7.26 2.23 10.60
N PHE A 160 7.66 1.17 11.31
CA PHE A 160 6.76 0.39 12.17
C PHE A 160 6.13 1.25 13.26
N ASP A 161 6.92 2.12 13.90
CA ASP A 161 6.44 3.08 14.89
C ASP A 161 5.42 4.08 14.30
N ALA A 162 5.47 4.33 12.98
CA ALA A 162 4.57 5.21 12.27
C ALA A 162 3.29 4.54 11.73
N LEU A 163 3.14 3.21 11.83
CA LEU A 163 2.01 2.49 11.20
C LEU A 163 0.63 2.95 11.68
N GLU A 164 0.48 3.23 12.98
CA GLU A 164 -0.78 3.72 13.53
C GLU A 164 -1.10 5.16 13.05
N GLU A 165 -0.07 5.99 12.85
CA GLU A 165 -0.24 7.30 12.21
C GLU A 165 -0.73 7.13 10.77
N VAL A 166 -0.10 6.24 9.99
CA VAL A 166 -0.49 5.97 8.59
C VAL A 166 -1.95 5.57 8.51
N LYS A 167 -2.40 4.61 9.33
CA LYS A 167 -3.80 4.14 9.35
C LYS A 167 -4.77 5.29 9.66
N ARG A 168 -4.48 6.08 10.70
CA ARG A 168 -5.32 7.21 11.10
C ARG A 168 -5.40 8.28 10.00
N GLN A 169 -4.25 8.67 9.45
CA GLN A 169 -4.15 9.75 8.48
C GLN A 169 -4.72 9.36 7.12
N MET A 170 -4.53 8.11 6.70
CA MET A 170 -5.18 7.60 5.50
C MET A 170 -6.70 7.57 5.64
N ALA A 171 -7.24 7.22 6.82
CA ALA A 171 -8.69 7.27 7.05
C ALA A 171 -9.24 8.71 6.98
N VAL A 172 -8.48 9.70 7.47
CA VAL A 172 -8.80 11.12 7.29
C VAL A 172 -8.80 11.49 5.81
N TYR A 173 -7.77 11.08 5.07
CA TYR A 173 -7.66 11.34 3.63
C TYR A 173 -8.81 10.70 2.84
N VAL A 174 -9.17 9.45 3.11
CA VAL A 174 -10.29 8.74 2.48
C VAL A 174 -11.60 9.50 2.71
N ARG A 175 -11.87 9.94 3.94
CA ARG A 175 -13.09 10.70 4.27
C ARG A 175 -13.13 12.05 3.57
N ALA A 176 -12.00 12.76 3.53
CA ALA A 176 -11.88 14.03 2.81
C ALA A 176 -12.10 13.90 1.29
N ASN A 177 -11.75 12.75 0.71
CA ASN A 177 -11.87 12.47 -0.73
C ASN A 177 -13.02 11.51 -1.07
N LYS A 178 -14.00 11.36 -0.16
CA LYS A 178 -15.11 10.38 -0.29
C LYS A 178 -15.82 10.45 -1.63
N ALA A 179 -16.09 11.65 -2.15
CA ALA A 179 -16.82 11.84 -3.41
C ALA A 179 -16.06 11.31 -4.63
N ASP A 180 -14.75 11.60 -4.71
CA ASP A 180 -13.91 11.15 -5.83
C ASP A 180 -13.64 9.65 -5.75
N LEU A 181 -13.39 9.13 -4.54
CA LEU A 181 -13.26 7.68 -4.31
C LEU A 181 -14.56 6.95 -4.67
N LYS A 182 -15.74 7.47 -4.26
CA LYS A 182 -17.03 6.90 -4.68
C LYS A 182 -17.14 6.87 -6.19
N ARG A 183 -16.78 7.94 -6.91
CA ARG A 183 -16.83 7.99 -8.37
C ARG A 183 -16.00 6.88 -9.02
N THR A 184 -14.78 6.65 -8.52
CA THR A 184 -13.91 5.56 -8.99
C THR A 184 -14.53 4.20 -8.71
N LEU A 185 -15.01 3.96 -7.49
CA LEU A 185 -15.61 2.69 -7.09
C LEU A 185 -16.92 2.37 -7.82
N MET A 186 -17.69 3.38 -8.24
CA MET A 186 -18.91 3.19 -9.04
C MET A 186 -18.63 2.61 -10.45
N THR A 187 -17.38 2.50 -10.88
CA THR A 187 -17.03 1.74 -12.09
C THR A 187 -17.26 0.24 -11.92
N LEU A 188 -17.27 -0.27 -10.69
CA LEU A 188 -17.52 -1.68 -10.35
C LEU A 188 -18.99 -2.08 -10.42
N THR A 189 -19.91 -1.11 -10.47
CA THR A 189 -21.37 -1.40 -10.46
C THR A 189 -21.95 -1.56 -11.87
N LYS A 190 -21.10 -1.50 -12.90
CA LYS A 190 -21.47 -1.72 -14.30
C LYS A 190 -21.27 -3.19 -14.67
#